data_AF-A0A1J7JBI3-F1
#
_entry.id   AF-A0A1J7JBI3-F1
#
_cell.length_a   1.000
_cell.length_b   1.000
_cell.length_c   1.000
_cell.angle_alpha   90.00
_cell.angle_beta   90.00
_cell.angle_gamma   90.00
#
_symmetry.space_group_name_H-M   'P 1'
#
loop_
_entity.id
_entity.type
_entity.pdbx_description
1 polymer ?
#
loop_
_entity_poly.entity_id
_entity_poly.type
_entity_poly.pdbx_seq_one_letter_code
_entity_poly.pdbx_strand_id
1 'polypeptide(L)'
;MSVPNDGSKERTLSHMNKDHQHDLSAILKHQLGISSPNPELTDISLSSLTIAANGKTYAVPISPPMASWSDRRTRLVEMTMSARSALGLGADGKPLVVRRFLAPSSFGAVVFAAVVFYFSCFAAVRAGLVEPGRPAWGVLEAVRFPFGPRGFRWVVERIFWGVVAIHVGECWWLDRTRLRRFGVGRGSWLWLAWMTRCFFEGVTTFKSFDGEVEGLGKRSE
;
A
#
# COMPACT_ATOMS: atom_id res chain seq x y z
N MET A 1 34.70 15.51 -1.35
CA MET A 1 34.24 16.54 -2.30
C MET A 1 33.39 17.54 -1.53
N SER A 2 33.45 18.83 -1.86
CA SER A 2 32.73 19.90 -1.15
C SER A 2 31.54 20.42 -1.96
N VAL A 3 30.64 21.14 -1.29
CA VAL A 3 29.59 21.92 -1.96
C VAL A 3 30.27 23.04 -2.77
N PRO A 4 29.96 23.20 -4.07
CA PRO A 4 30.53 24.25 -4.91
C PRO A 4 30.16 25.66 -4.42
N ASN A 5 31.07 26.61 -4.62
CA ASN A 5 30.88 28.04 -4.34
C ASN A 5 30.53 28.84 -5.62
N ASP A 6 29.81 28.21 -6.56
CA ASP A 6 29.51 28.72 -7.90
C ASP A 6 28.06 29.24 -8.04
N GLY A 7 27.41 29.54 -6.90
CA GLY A 7 26.01 29.94 -6.85
C GLY A 7 25.00 28.79 -6.99
N SER A 8 25.45 27.55 -7.25
CA SER A 8 24.52 26.42 -7.46
C SER A 8 23.76 26.03 -6.19
N LYS A 9 24.36 26.26 -5.03
CA LYS A 9 23.73 26.13 -3.72
C LYS A 9 22.59 27.11 -3.57
N GLU A 10 22.85 28.40 -3.77
CA GLU A 10 21.88 29.48 -3.65
C GLU A 10 20.71 29.28 -4.63
N ARG A 11 20.99 28.86 -5.87
CA ARG A 11 19.95 28.48 -6.84
C ARG A 11 19.09 27.32 -6.35
N THR A 12 19.70 26.32 -5.72
CA THR A 12 18.97 25.16 -5.17
C THR A 12 18.09 25.59 -3.99
N LEU A 13 18.62 26.38 -3.06
CA LEU A 13 17.85 26.92 -1.92
C LEU A 13 16.66 27.76 -2.39
N SER A 14 16.90 28.70 -3.31
CA SER A 14 15.85 29.57 -3.86
C SER A 14 14.75 28.78 -4.57
N HIS A 15 15.13 27.82 -5.41
CA HIS A 15 14.16 26.97 -6.11
C HIS A 15 13.34 26.12 -5.14
N MET A 16 13.99 25.48 -4.15
CA MET A 16 13.28 24.67 -3.15
C MET A 16 12.30 25.52 -2.32
N ASN A 17 12.73 26.71 -1.89
CA ASN A 17 11.89 27.60 -1.10
C ASN A 17 10.75 28.22 -1.90
N LYS A 18 10.89 28.39 -3.21
CA LYS A 18 9.86 28.97 -4.07
C LYS A 18 8.84 27.93 -4.53
N ASP A 19 9.33 26.80 -5.05
CA ASP A 19 8.50 25.87 -5.83
C ASP A 19 8.20 24.57 -5.06
N HIS A 20 8.90 24.29 -3.96
CA HIS A 20 8.85 23.00 -3.24
C HIS A 20 8.54 23.12 -1.74
N GLN A 21 7.78 24.14 -1.33
CA GLN A 21 7.37 24.35 0.07
C GLN A 21 6.63 23.13 0.67
N HIS A 22 5.75 22.51 -0.12
CA HIS A 22 5.04 21.30 0.29
C HIS A 22 5.97 20.10 0.49
N ASP A 23 7.06 20.03 -0.27
CA ASP A 23 8.04 18.95 -0.18
C ASP A 23 8.92 19.10 1.05
N LEU A 24 9.37 20.32 1.32
CA LEU A 24 10.08 20.65 2.56
C LEU A 24 9.20 20.32 3.78
N SER A 25 7.91 20.63 3.72
CA SER A 25 6.94 20.31 4.77
C SER A 25 6.79 18.80 4.95
N ALA A 26 6.68 18.05 3.85
CA ALA A 26 6.56 16.61 3.87
C ALA A 26 7.84 15.93 4.41
N ILE A 27 9.02 16.36 3.95
CA ILE A 27 10.31 15.85 4.42
C ILE A 27 10.47 16.06 5.93
N LEU A 28 10.22 17.28 6.40
CA LEU A 28 10.35 17.64 7.80
C LEU A 28 9.40 16.81 8.69
N LYS A 29 8.15 16.64 8.25
CA LYS A 29 7.14 15.84 8.95
C LYS A 29 7.48 14.35 8.94
N HIS A 30 7.95 13.81 7.82
CA HIS A 30 8.30 12.39 7.72
C HIS A 30 9.51 12.05 8.59
N GLN A 31 10.59 12.83 8.49
CA GLN A 31 11.84 12.49 9.16
C GLN A 31 11.84 12.85 10.65
N LEU A 32 11.24 13.97 11.03
CA LEU A 32 11.33 14.51 12.39
C LEU A 32 9.97 14.61 13.09
N GLY A 33 8.85 14.27 12.43
CA GLY A 33 7.51 14.41 13.00
C GLY A 33 7.02 15.85 13.14
N ILE A 34 7.75 16.84 12.59
CA ILE A 34 7.46 18.25 12.77
C ILE A 34 6.57 18.76 11.63
N SER A 35 5.42 19.33 11.98
CA SER A 35 4.54 19.99 11.03
C SER A 35 4.85 21.48 10.97
N SER A 36 5.07 22.00 9.76
CA SER A 36 5.24 23.43 9.48
C SER A 36 4.60 23.74 8.13
N PRO A 37 3.74 24.76 8.00
CA PRO A 37 3.13 25.13 6.73
C PRO A 37 4.09 25.89 5.81
N ASN A 38 5.07 26.60 6.37
CA ASN A 38 6.01 27.46 5.65
C ASN A 38 7.47 27.19 6.11
N PRO A 39 8.02 26.00 5.87
CA PRO A 39 9.42 25.72 6.15
C PRO A 39 10.35 26.41 5.14
N GLU A 40 11.50 26.86 5.60
CA GLU A 40 12.53 27.46 4.74
C GLU A 40 13.80 26.61 4.79
N LEU A 41 14.24 26.13 3.63
CA LEU A 41 15.55 25.52 3.48
C LEU A 41 16.62 26.61 3.50
N THR A 42 17.38 26.69 4.59
CA THR A 42 18.40 27.73 4.81
C THR A 42 19.79 27.26 4.43
N ASP A 43 20.06 25.95 4.51
CA ASP A 43 21.35 25.38 4.16
C ASP A 43 21.22 23.93 3.69
N ILE A 44 22.22 23.45 2.96
CA ILE A 44 22.33 22.07 2.48
C ILE A 44 23.80 21.68 2.44
N SER A 45 24.10 20.54 3.06
CA SER A 45 25.40 19.87 3.04
C SER A 45 25.30 18.54 2.29
N LEU A 46 26.40 17.80 2.17
CA LEU A 46 26.38 16.47 1.55
C LEU A 46 25.60 15.42 2.37
N SER A 47 25.39 15.65 3.67
CA SER A 47 24.76 14.69 4.57
C SER A 47 23.50 15.21 5.25
N SER A 48 23.15 16.48 5.10
CA SER A 48 21.99 17.08 5.77
C SER A 48 21.38 18.25 5.01
N LEU A 49 20.08 18.45 5.20
CA LEU A 49 19.36 19.69 4.93
C LEU A 49 19.21 20.46 6.24
N THR A 50 19.29 21.78 6.18
CA THR A 50 19.00 22.65 7.32
C THR A 50 17.73 23.42 7.00
N ILE A 51 16.67 23.14 7.76
CA ILE A 51 15.33 23.69 7.53
C ILE A 51 14.93 24.53 8.75
N ALA A 52 14.64 25.81 8.53
CA ALA A 52 14.00 26.69 9.50
C ALA A 52 12.47 26.48 9.47
N ALA A 53 11.88 26.24 10.64
CA ALA A 53 10.45 26.04 10.81
C ALA A 53 10.03 26.38 12.24
N ASN A 54 8.84 26.98 12.42
CA ASN A 54 8.30 27.31 13.75
C ASN A 54 9.29 28.08 14.66
N GLY A 55 10.11 28.96 14.08
CA GLY A 55 11.12 29.74 14.80
C GLY A 55 12.35 28.96 15.27
N LYS A 56 12.55 27.72 14.79
CA LYS A 56 13.71 26.86 15.10
C LYS A 56 14.36 26.34 13.82
N THR A 57 15.60 25.91 13.93
CA THR A 57 16.35 25.31 12.84
C THR A 57 16.55 23.82 13.08
N TYR A 58 16.27 23.00 12.07
CA TYR A 58 16.32 21.55 12.12
C TYR A 58 17.32 21.02 11.09
N ALA A 59 18.21 20.12 11.52
CA ALA A 59 19.07 19.37 10.63
C ALA A 59 18.39 18.04 10.25
N VAL A 60 18.01 17.90 8.99
CA VAL A 60 17.37 16.71 8.44
C VAL A 60 18.42 15.88 7.70
N PRO A 61 18.72 14.64 8.13
CA PRO A 61 19.74 13.83 7.49
C PRO A 61 19.34 13.39 6.06
N ILE A 62 20.30 13.43 5.15
CA ILE A 62 20.20 12.85 3.82
C ILE A 62 20.68 11.41 3.92
N SER A 63 19.78 10.45 3.71
CA SER A 63 20.09 9.02 3.77
C SER A 63 19.69 8.32 2.47
N PRO A 64 20.64 7.70 1.74
CA PRO A 64 22.09 7.74 1.99
C PRO A 64 22.70 9.12 1.67
N PRO A 65 23.83 9.51 2.30
CA PRO A 65 24.49 10.78 2.01
C PRO A 65 24.86 10.94 0.52
N MET A 66 25.03 12.19 0.09
CA MET A 66 25.56 12.50 -1.24
C MET A 66 27.05 12.16 -1.31
N ALA A 67 27.48 11.53 -2.40
CA ALA A 67 28.91 11.35 -2.68
C ALA A 67 29.50 12.66 -3.20
N SER A 68 28.71 13.41 -3.98
CA SER A 68 29.08 14.72 -4.50
C SER A 68 27.87 15.61 -4.72
N TRP A 69 28.11 16.90 -4.96
CA TRP A 69 27.04 17.88 -5.13
C TRP A 69 26.17 17.66 -6.38
N SER A 70 26.63 16.89 -7.37
CA SER A 70 25.79 16.52 -8.52
C SER A 70 24.60 15.65 -8.10
N ASP A 71 24.71 14.93 -6.98
CA ASP A 71 23.68 14.00 -6.51
C ASP A 71 22.49 14.72 -5.86
N ARG A 72 22.59 16.03 -5.58
CA ARG A 72 21.61 16.79 -4.79
C ARG A 72 20.19 16.69 -5.31
N ARG A 73 20.01 16.75 -6.63
CA ARG A 73 18.68 16.70 -7.25
C ARG A 73 18.08 15.33 -7.02
N THR A 74 18.84 14.28 -7.30
CA THR A 74 18.42 12.89 -7.08
C THR A 74 18.06 12.66 -5.62
N ARG A 75 18.89 13.10 -4.67
CA ARG A 75 18.62 12.94 -3.23
C ARG A 75 17.39 13.71 -2.76
N LEU A 76 17.21 14.96 -3.18
CA LEU A 76 16.02 15.74 -2.82
C LEU A 76 14.74 15.12 -3.38
N VAL A 77 14.78 14.62 -4.62
CA VAL A 77 13.64 13.91 -5.22
C VAL A 77 13.35 12.61 -4.46
N GLU A 78 14.36 11.79 -4.16
CA GLU A 78 14.19 10.56 -3.39
C GLU A 78 13.61 10.82 -1.99
N MET A 79 14.12 11.81 -1.28
CA MET A 79 13.62 12.22 0.04
C MET A 79 12.15 12.69 -0.05
N THR A 80 11.84 13.48 -1.06
CA THR A 80 10.47 13.98 -1.31
C THR A 80 9.51 12.84 -1.61
N MET A 81 9.87 11.95 -2.54
CA MET A 81 9.04 10.81 -2.93
C MET A 81 8.83 9.85 -1.76
N SER A 82 9.88 9.60 -0.97
CA SER A 82 9.79 8.79 0.25
C SER A 82 8.85 9.44 1.27
N ALA A 83 8.97 10.75 1.50
CA ALA A 83 8.11 11.49 2.42
C ALA A 83 6.65 11.54 2.00
N ARG A 84 6.38 11.89 0.73
CA ARG A 84 5.02 11.91 0.18
C ARG A 84 4.39 10.52 0.25
N SER A 85 5.13 9.48 -0.16
CA SER A 85 4.68 8.10 -0.04
C SER A 85 4.34 7.76 1.41
N ALA A 86 5.27 7.94 2.35
CA ALA A 86 5.08 7.66 3.77
C ALA A 86 3.84 8.38 4.36
N LEU A 87 3.62 9.63 3.98
CA LEU A 87 2.50 10.45 4.48
C LEU A 87 1.19 10.26 3.68
N GLY A 88 1.21 9.54 2.56
CA GLY A 88 0.05 9.38 1.68
C GLY A 88 -0.36 10.67 0.96
N LEU A 89 0.62 11.49 0.55
CA LEU A 89 0.41 12.79 -0.09
C LEU A 89 0.65 12.73 -1.60
N GLY A 90 -0.08 13.58 -2.33
CA GLY A 90 0.17 13.87 -3.74
C GLY A 90 1.26 14.92 -3.95
N ALA A 91 1.51 15.27 -5.21
CA ALA A 91 2.55 16.25 -5.55
C ALA A 91 2.19 17.68 -5.14
N ASP A 92 0.90 17.98 -5.00
CA ASP A 92 0.39 19.23 -4.45
C ASP A 92 0.41 19.29 -2.91
N GLY A 93 1.00 18.29 -2.25
CA GLY A 93 1.10 18.21 -0.79
C GLY A 93 -0.21 17.82 -0.09
N LYS A 94 -1.27 17.48 -0.81
CA LYS A 94 -2.57 17.10 -0.22
C LYS A 94 -2.69 15.58 -0.04
N PRO A 95 -3.48 15.10 0.94
CA PRO A 95 -3.74 13.67 1.11
C PRO A 95 -4.38 13.05 -0.13
N LEU A 96 -3.83 11.92 -0.58
CA LEU A 96 -4.43 11.11 -1.63
C LEU A 96 -5.67 10.39 -1.08
N VAL A 97 -6.80 10.56 -1.76
CA VAL A 97 -8.07 9.93 -1.37
C VAL A 97 -8.56 9.00 -2.48
N VAL A 98 -8.67 7.71 -2.16
CA VAL A 98 -9.25 6.72 -3.06
C VAL A 98 -10.76 6.83 -3.00
N ARG A 99 -11.39 7.16 -4.12
CA ARG A 99 -12.85 7.35 -4.24
C ARG A 99 -13.55 6.32 -5.11
N ARG A 100 -12.79 5.48 -5.80
CA ARG A 100 -13.29 4.56 -6.82
C ARG A 100 -12.85 3.14 -6.54
N PHE A 101 -13.72 2.21 -6.93
CA PHE A 101 -13.47 0.79 -6.87
C PHE A 101 -13.05 0.31 -8.26
N LEU A 102 -12.00 -0.51 -8.32
CA LEU A 102 -11.51 -1.07 -9.56
C LEU A 102 -12.04 -2.50 -9.76
N ALA A 103 -12.29 -2.86 -11.01
CA ALA A 103 -12.66 -4.23 -11.36
C ALA A 103 -11.51 -5.23 -11.05
N PRO A 104 -11.83 -6.52 -10.88
CA PRO A 104 -10.84 -7.58 -10.72
C PRO A 104 -9.84 -7.61 -11.88
N SER A 105 -8.57 -7.90 -11.58
CA SER A 105 -7.65 -8.34 -12.62
C SER A 105 -8.03 -9.75 -13.10
N SER A 106 -7.58 -10.15 -14.30
CA SER A 106 -7.81 -11.51 -14.81
C SER A 106 -7.31 -12.59 -13.85
N PHE A 107 -6.13 -12.38 -13.26
CA PHE A 107 -5.61 -13.27 -12.23
C PHE A 107 -6.43 -13.22 -10.93
N GLY A 108 -6.90 -12.03 -10.53
CA GLY A 108 -7.82 -11.87 -9.40
C GLY A 108 -9.11 -12.67 -9.58
N ALA A 109 -9.68 -12.70 -10.79
CA ALA A 109 -10.87 -13.49 -11.08
C ALA A 109 -10.65 -15.01 -10.89
N VAL A 110 -9.46 -15.52 -11.20
CA VAL A 110 -9.10 -16.93 -10.94
C VAL A 110 -9.02 -17.21 -9.45
N VAL A 111 -8.38 -16.33 -8.68
CA VAL A 111 -8.29 -16.47 -7.21
C VAL A 111 -9.68 -16.41 -6.59
N PHE A 112 -10.51 -15.45 -7.00
CA PHE A 112 -11.90 -15.33 -6.58
C PHE A 112 -12.66 -16.63 -6.80
N ALA A 113 -12.59 -17.20 -8.01
CA ALA A 113 -13.26 -18.45 -8.35
C ALA A 113 -12.76 -19.62 -7.47
N ALA A 114 -11.45 -19.71 -7.22
CA ALA A 114 -10.87 -20.75 -6.37
C ALA A 114 -11.35 -20.65 -4.90
N VAL A 115 -11.41 -19.44 -4.35
CA VAL A 115 -11.86 -19.21 -2.96
C VAL A 115 -13.36 -19.49 -2.83
N VAL A 116 -14.18 -18.99 -3.78
CA VAL A 116 -15.62 -19.30 -3.82
C VAL A 116 -15.86 -20.80 -3.97
N PHE A 117 -15.11 -21.48 -4.83
CA PHE A 117 -15.18 -22.93 -4.97
C PHE A 117 -14.85 -23.65 -3.66
N TYR A 118 -13.78 -23.23 -2.97
CA TYR A 118 -13.41 -23.80 -1.68
C TYR A 118 -14.52 -23.65 -0.62
N PHE A 119 -15.08 -22.45 -0.44
CA PHE A 119 -16.18 -22.23 0.49
C PHE A 119 -17.44 -23.02 0.10
N SER A 120 -17.70 -23.19 -1.20
CA SER A 120 -18.79 -24.03 -1.71
C SER A 120 -18.57 -25.50 -1.38
N CYS A 121 -17.34 -26.01 -1.50
CA CYS A 121 -16.95 -27.35 -1.08
C CYS A 121 -17.19 -27.54 0.43
N PHE A 122 -16.76 -26.59 1.27
CA PHE A 122 -17.02 -26.66 2.70
C PHE A 122 -18.53 -26.66 3.01
N ALA A 123 -19.30 -25.78 2.37
CA ALA A 123 -20.75 -25.75 2.53
C ALA A 123 -21.41 -27.09 2.11
N ALA A 124 -20.97 -27.68 1.00
CA ALA A 124 -21.48 -28.97 0.52
C ALA A 124 -21.15 -30.12 1.49
N VAL A 125 -19.94 -30.14 2.08
CA VAL A 125 -19.57 -31.11 3.11
C VAL A 125 -20.46 -30.94 4.35
N ARG A 126 -20.65 -29.71 4.81
CA ARG A 126 -21.49 -29.41 5.99
C ARG A 126 -22.98 -29.68 5.77
N ALA A 127 -23.46 -29.55 4.54
CA ALA A 127 -24.83 -29.85 4.15
C ALA A 127 -25.09 -31.36 3.91
N GLY A 128 -24.08 -32.23 4.08
CA GLY A 128 -24.23 -33.67 3.84
C GLY A 128 -24.33 -34.06 2.36
N LEU A 129 -23.94 -33.16 1.44
CA LEU A 129 -23.96 -33.45 0.00
C LEU A 129 -22.80 -34.35 -0.45
N VAL A 130 -21.77 -34.49 0.40
CA VAL A 130 -20.59 -35.32 0.18
C VAL A 130 -20.66 -36.57 1.06
N GLU A 131 -21.66 -37.41 0.84
CA GLU A 131 -21.89 -38.65 1.59
C GLU A 131 -22.02 -39.87 0.66
N PRO A 132 -21.77 -41.10 1.15
CA PRO A 132 -21.97 -42.30 0.34
C PRO A 132 -23.36 -42.33 -0.30
N GLY A 133 -23.42 -42.66 -1.60
CA GLY A 133 -24.67 -42.66 -2.37
C GLY A 133 -25.07 -41.28 -2.92
N ARG A 134 -24.36 -40.20 -2.59
CA ARG A 134 -24.55 -38.89 -3.24
C ARG A 134 -23.68 -38.75 -4.51
N PRO A 135 -24.12 -37.99 -5.52
CA PRO A 135 -23.34 -37.80 -6.75
C PRO A 135 -21.93 -37.25 -6.51
N ALA A 136 -21.76 -36.32 -5.57
CA ALA A 136 -20.45 -35.73 -5.27
C ALA A 136 -19.45 -36.77 -4.73
N TRP A 137 -19.93 -37.78 -4.00
CA TRP A 137 -19.09 -38.88 -3.52
C TRP A 137 -18.56 -39.71 -4.68
N GLY A 138 -19.43 -40.11 -5.62
CA GLY A 138 -19.02 -40.86 -6.81
C GLY A 138 -18.08 -40.07 -7.72
N VAL A 139 -18.27 -38.77 -7.85
CA VAL A 139 -17.32 -37.90 -8.60
C VAL A 139 -15.94 -37.91 -7.95
N LEU A 140 -15.84 -37.78 -6.62
CA LEU A 140 -14.57 -37.80 -5.90
C LEU A 140 -13.83 -39.14 -6.01
N GLU A 141 -14.57 -40.26 -6.08
CA GLU A 141 -14.01 -41.58 -6.39
C GLU A 141 -13.51 -41.67 -7.84
N ALA A 142 -14.30 -41.19 -8.80
CA ALA A 142 -13.98 -41.22 -10.22
C ALA A 142 -12.73 -40.40 -10.55
N VAL A 143 -12.57 -39.21 -9.95
CA VAL A 143 -11.36 -38.37 -10.12
C VAL A 143 -10.18 -38.85 -9.28
N ARG A 144 -10.34 -39.94 -8.51
CA ARG A 144 -9.33 -40.51 -7.61
C ARG A 144 -8.71 -39.45 -6.68
N PHE A 145 -9.56 -38.65 -6.04
CA PHE A 145 -9.09 -37.64 -5.10
C PHE A 145 -8.19 -38.28 -4.03
N PRO A 146 -7.08 -37.64 -3.61
CA PRO A 146 -6.19 -38.20 -2.60
C PRO A 146 -6.94 -38.62 -1.32
N PHE A 147 -6.77 -39.88 -0.91
CA PHE A 147 -7.49 -40.49 0.22
C PHE A 147 -9.02 -40.58 0.05
N GLY A 148 -9.51 -40.48 -1.19
CA GLY A 148 -10.91 -40.62 -1.57
C GLY A 148 -11.83 -39.52 -1.01
N PRO A 149 -13.15 -39.73 -1.08
CA PRO A 149 -14.14 -38.77 -0.59
C PRO A 149 -14.02 -38.46 0.91
N ARG A 150 -13.58 -39.45 1.71
CA ARG A 150 -13.30 -39.26 3.15
C ARG A 150 -12.13 -38.31 3.38
N GLY A 151 -11.06 -38.47 2.61
CA GLY A 151 -9.92 -37.56 2.59
C GLY A 151 -10.32 -36.14 2.24
N PHE A 152 -11.12 -35.97 1.18
CA PHE A 152 -11.64 -34.67 0.78
C PHE A 152 -12.37 -33.95 1.93
N ARG A 153 -13.32 -34.62 2.59
CA ARG A 153 -14.05 -34.05 3.74
C ARG A 153 -13.08 -33.63 4.84
N TRP A 154 -12.17 -34.53 5.22
CA TRP A 154 -11.18 -34.26 6.26
C TRP A 154 -10.31 -33.03 5.93
N VAL A 155 -9.78 -32.94 4.71
CA VAL A 155 -8.95 -31.80 4.28
C VAL A 155 -9.76 -30.51 4.35
N VAL A 156 -10.94 -30.48 3.72
CA VAL A 156 -11.79 -29.29 3.64
C VAL A 156 -12.17 -28.78 5.02
N GLU A 157 -12.58 -29.67 5.93
CA GLU A 157 -12.92 -29.31 7.32
C GLU A 157 -11.69 -28.86 8.13
N ARG A 158 -10.55 -29.53 7.96
CA ARG A 158 -9.33 -29.27 8.73
C ARG A 158 -8.74 -27.91 8.42
N ILE A 159 -8.73 -27.50 7.15
CA ILE A 159 -8.09 -26.24 6.72
C ILE A 159 -9.02 -25.02 6.78
N PHE A 160 -10.32 -25.21 6.98
CA PHE A 160 -11.32 -24.12 6.95
C PHE A 160 -10.96 -22.93 7.83
N TRP A 161 -10.67 -23.18 9.11
CA TRP A 161 -10.32 -22.11 10.03
C TRP A 161 -9.00 -21.43 9.67
N GLY A 162 -8.06 -22.16 9.05
CA GLY A 162 -6.83 -21.59 8.51
C GLY A 162 -7.10 -20.64 7.35
N VAL A 163 -7.93 -21.05 6.38
CA VAL A 163 -8.34 -20.21 5.24
C VAL A 163 -9.04 -18.95 5.75
N VAL A 164 -10.05 -19.09 6.62
CA VAL A 164 -10.77 -17.95 7.20
C VAL A 164 -9.82 -17.00 7.92
N ALA A 165 -8.91 -17.52 8.75
CA ALA A 165 -7.96 -16.70 9.49
C ALA A 165 -7.03 -15.90 8.55
N ILE A 166 -6.56 -16.52 7.46
CA ILE A 166 -5.73 -15.85 6.45
C ILE A 166 -6.51 -14.69 5.81
N HIS A 167 -7.72 -14.94 5.29
CA HIS A 167 -8.49 -13.91 4.59
C HIS A 167 -8.94 -12.78 5.51
N VAL A 168 -9.31 -13.08 6.77
CA VAL A 168 -9.60 -12.05 7.77
C VAL A 168 -8.34 -11.25 8.11
N GLY A 169 -7.19 -11.92 8.24
CA GLY A 169 -5.89 -11.27 8.45
C GLY A 169 -5.52 -10.32 7.29
N GLU A 170 -5.70 -10.75 6.05
CA GLU A 170 -5.51 -9.91 4.86
C GLU A 170 -6.45 -8.70 4.85
N CYS A 171 -7.73 -8.89 5.15
CA CYS A 171 -8.71 -7.82 5.24
C CYS A 171 -8.33 -6.78 6.33
N TRP A 172 -7.93 -7.26 7.51
CA TRP A 172 -7.43 -6.40 8.59
C TRP A 172 -6.18 -5.63 8.15
N TRP A 173 -5.25 -6.29 7.46
CA TRP A 173 -4.03 -5.67 6.97
C TRP A 173 -4.31 -4.59 5.91
N LEU A 174 -5.19 -4.89 4.94
CA LEU A 174 -5.62 -3.95 3.90
C LEU A 174 -6.24 -2.68 4.53
N ASP A 175 -7.13 -2.86 5.48
CA ASP A 175 -7.79 -1.76 6.17
C ASP A 175 -6.79 -0.88 6.94
N ARG A 176 -5.87 -1.48 7.69
CA ARG A 176 -4.92 -0.76 8.56
C ARG A 176 -3.85 -0.03 7.77
N THR A 177 -3.39 -0.61 6.67
CA THR A 177 -2.22 -0.11 5.92
C THR A 177 -2.60 0.76 4.71
N ARG A 178 -3.78 0.54 4.12
CA ARG A 178 -4.20 1.18 2.87
C ARG A 178 -5.51 1.94 3.01
N LEU A 179 -6.63 1.27 3.26
CA LEU A 179 -7.96 1.92 3.20
C LEU A 179 -8.02 3.16 4.11
N ARG A 180 -7.65 2.98 5.38
CA ARG A 180 -7.63 4.09 6.35
C ARG A 180 -6.62 5.19 5.98
N ARG A 181 -5.48 4.80 5.40
CA ARG A 181 -4.41 5.73 5.03
C ARG A 181 -4.81 6.63 3.86
N PHE A 182 -5.55 6.09 2.91
CA PHE A 182 -5.95 6.79 1.68
C PHE A 182 -7.42 7.23 1.72
N GLY A 183 -7.92 7.57 2.90
CA GLY A 183 -9.20 8.26 3.10
C GLY A 183 -10.44 7.42 2.80
N VAL A 184 -10.34 6.09 2.70
CA VAL A 184 -11.50 5.21 2.54
C VAL A 184 -12.15 5.02 3.92
N GLY A 185 -13.31 5.68 4.11
CA GLY A 185 -14.03 5.65 5.38
C GLY A 185 -14.56 4.24 5.72
N ARG A 186 -14.20 3.72 6.89
CA ARG A 186 -14.71 2.42 7.39
C ARG A 186 -16.25 2.40 7.41
N GLY A 187 -16.83 1.30 6.99
CA GLY A 187 -18.29 1.13 6.88
C GLY A 187 -18.94 1.80 5.67
N SER A 188 -18.19 2.59 4.89
CA SER A 188 -18.69 3.10 3.61
C SER A 188 -18.90 1.96 2.61
N TRP A 189 -19.74 2.19 1.59
CA TRP A 189 -19.91 1.25 0.49
C TRP A 189 -18.58 0.92 -0.21
N LEU A 190 -17.73 1.93 -0.42
CA LEU A 190 -16.42 1.74 -1.02
C LEU A 190 -15.52 0.84 -0.16
N TRP A 191 -15.55 1.03 1.17
CA TRP A 191 -14.84 0.17 2.10
C TRP A 191 -15.36 -1.26 2.03
N LEU A 192 -16.68 -1.47 2.05
CA LEU A 192 -17.29 -2.79 1.93
C LEU A 192 -16.90 -3.49 0.62
N ALA A 193 -16.87 -2.76 -0.49
CA ALA A 193 -16.45 -3.30 -1.79
C ALA A 193 -14.99 -3.78 -1.76
N TRP A 194 -14.07 -2.97 -1.22
CA TRP A 194 -12.67 -3.36 -1.07
C TRP A 194 -12.45 -4.52 -0.10
N MET A 195 -13.18 -4.55 1.01
CA MET A 195 -13.11 -5.63 1.99
C MET A 195 -13.64 -6.95 1.42
N THR A 196 -14.78 -6.91 0.73
CA THR A 196 -15.36 -8.08 0.07
C THR A 196 -14.38 -8.61 -0.97
N ARG A 197 -13.82 -7.72 -1.80
CA ARG A 197 -12.82 -8.10 -2.78
C ARG A 197 -11.59 -8.74 -2.11
N CYS A 198 -11.03 -8.11 -1.08
CA CYS A 198 -9.90 -8.66 -0.33
C CYS A 198 -10.18 -10.05 0.24
N PHE A 199 -11.40 -10.28 0.74
CA PHE A 199 -11.78 -11.57 1.29
C PHE A 199 -11.78 -12.69 0.24
N PHE A 200 -12.08 -12.41 -1.03
CA PHE A 200 -12.10 -13.43 -2.08
C PHE A 200 -10.87 -13.45 -2.97
N GLU A 201 -10.17 -12.33 -3.12
CA GLU A 201 -9.01 -12.16 -4.02
C GLU A 201 -7.67 -12.08 -3.27
N GLY A 202 -7.71 -11.91 -1.94
CA GLY A 202 -6.53 -11.81 -1.07
C GLY A 202 -5.54 -10.73 -1.51
N VAL A 203 -4.25 -11.07 -1.49
CA VAL A 203 -3.13 -10.20 -1.89
C VAL A 203 -3.32 -9.51 -3.25
N THR A 204 -4.06 -10.09 -4.20
CA THR A 204 -4.24 -9.45 -5.52
C THR A 204 -5.03 -8.13 -5.44
N THR A 205 -5.87 -7.98 -4.40
CA THR A 205 -6.58 -6.74 -4.08
C THR A 205 -5.60 -5.61 -3.73
N PHE A 206 -4.50 -5.93 -3.05
CA PHE A 206 -3.48 -4.96 -2.66
C PHE A 206 -2.83 -4.33 -3.88
N LYS A 207 -2.50 -5.15 -4.89
CA LYS A 207 -1.92 -4.66 -6.15
C LYS A 207 -2.86 -3.70 -6.88
N SER A 208 -4.15 -4.05 -6.95
CA SER A 208 -5.14 -3.16 -7.56
C SER A 208 -5.31 -1.85 -6.79
N PHE A 209 -5.31 -1.90 -5.46
CA PHE A 209 -5.40 -0.71 -4.64
C PHE A 209 -4.16 0.19 -4.78
N ASP A 210 -2.96 -0.40 -4.69
CA ASP A 210 -1.70 0.31 -4.80
C ASP A 210 -1.55 0.95 -6.21
N GLY A 211 -2.02 0.28 -7.26
CA GLY A 211 -2.09 0.86 -8.61
C GLY A 211 -3.05 2.05 -8.74
N GLU A 212 -4.18 2.06 -8.01
CA GLU A 212 -5.07 3.23 -7.97
C GLU A 212 -4.42 4.42 -7.27
N VAL A 213 -3.70 4.16 -6.16
CA VAL A 213 -2.93 5.19 -5.44
C VAL A 213 -1.84 5.77 -6.33
N GLU A 214 -1.09 4.92 -7.04
CA GLU A 214 -0.08 5.39 -8.00
C GLU A 214 -0.71 6.24 -9.11
N GLY A 215 -1.86 5.82 -9.64
CA GLY A 215 -2.62 6.60 -10.61
C GLY A 215 -3.08 7.95 -10.07
N LEU A 216 -3.48 8.03 -8.79
CA LEU A 216 -3.83 9.29 -8.13
C LEU A 216 -2.61 10.20 -8.00
N GLY A 217 -1.45 9.66 -7.63
CA GLY A 217 -0.19 10.39 -7.56
C GLY A 217 0.15 11.06 -8.90
N LYS A 218 0.12 10.29 -10.00
CA LYS A 218 0.40 10.80 -11.35
C LYS A 218 -0.57 11.87 -11.83
N ARG A 219 -1.81 11.89 -11.32
CA ARG A 219 -2.81 12.94 -11.65
C ARG A 219 -2.66 14.21 -10.82
N SER A 220 -1.87 14.16 -9.75
CA SER A 220 -1.58 15.31 -8.89
C SER A 220 -0.31 16.07 -9.29
N GLU A 221 0.51 15.46 -10.17
CA GLU A 221 1.68 16.06 -10.83
C GLU A 221 1.26 16.98 -11.98
#